data_AF-A0A8J2J8M3-F1
#
_entry.id   AF-A0A8J2J8M3-F1
#
_cell.length_a   1.000
_cell.length_b   1.000
_cell.length_c   1.000
_cell.angle_alpha   90.00
_cell.angle_beta   90.00
_cell.angle_gamma   90.00
#
_symmetry.space_group_name_H-M   'P 1'
#
loop_
_entity.id
_entity.type
_entity.pdbx_description
1 polymer ?
#
loop_
_entity_poly.entity_id
_entity_poly.type
_entity_poly.pdbx_seq_one_letter_code
_entity_poly.pdbx_strand_id
1 'polypeptide(L)'
;MTLVKRLVFLTVLARGAAAQSLASVLTDAPQCAADCLITIFSQPAFAGKNQSAICDDKQFADAIGDCLTAKCTVRQTLDFIKMSAAVCGLEPTNNILLYRLVTIIMAVFAFLFFTLRVITTVKLRLKWALDDTLTTASFVLLIPTVVILQFMINNGLGLDIWYLSDYEITEGFRLFFFLELCYLSALLLVKAAILCFFLRIFPDNKFRIVTKFTIAFNILIGVTFFILAFFQTQPLSFFWQGWQTKESKRVMTGIIRLTMPHAVLNLALDVWMLVLPISQLWGVGLKFKKKLGVIAMFSVGIFLTIVAAIRVHELVLFASSRDLTVINAQKAMIWSSVEICVGVMVACMPHIRNLVRHIRSRHREKKGTEKEPGSEQMFVDRSLATITVDEAMRPENDEGLKSKASRTTTTTSTTAAGTTTTSTHTGSISFASDADTQV
;
A
#
# COMPACT_ATOMS: atom_id res chain seq x y z
N MET A 1 -7.60 -29.74 -17.61
CA MET A 1 -6.37 -29.10 -17.08
C MET A 1 -5.57 -30.00 -16.12
N THR A 2 -5.75 -31.33 -16.16
CA THR A 2 -5.15 -32.30 -15.20
C THR A 2 -4.38 -33.44 -15.89
N LEU A 3 -4.64 -33.74 -17.16
CA LEU A 3 -3.91 -34.77 -17.94
C LEU A 3 -2.57 -34.28 -18.50
N VAL A 4 -2.48 -33.02 -18.94
CA VAL A 4 -1.22 -32.41 -19.42
C VAL A 4 -0.18 -32.29 -18.29
N LYS A 5 -0.63 -32.03 -17.05
CA LYS A 5 0.25 -32.04 -15.86
C LYS A 5 0.84 -33.42 -15.54
N ARG A 6 0.11 -34.51 -15.83
CA ARG A 6 0.59 -35.89 -15.58
C ARG A 6 1.54 -36.39 -16.68
N LEU A 7 1.34 -35.97 -17.93
CA LEU A 7 2.23 -36.32 -19.06
C LEU A 7 3.58 -35.57 -19.01
N VAL A 8 3.60 -34.34 -18.50
CA VAL A 8 4.86 -33.60 -18.24
C VAL A 8 5.62 -34.25 -17.08
N PHE A 9 4.94 -34.73 -16.04
CA PHE A 9 5.59 -35.41 -14.90
C PHE A 9 6.25 -36.75 -15.29
N LEU A 10 5.65 -37.49 -16.24
CA LEU A 10 6.19 -38.77 -16.70
C LEU A 10 7.32 -38.64 -17.75
N THR A 11 7.42 -37.49 -18.43
CA THR A 11 8.52 -37.23 -19.38
C THR A 11 9.75 -36.58 -18.71
N VAL A 12 9.59 -35.98 -17.53
CA VAL A 12 10.69 -35.40 -16.75
C VAL A 12 11.55 -36.45 -16.04
N LEU A 13 11.01 -37.64 -15.74
CA LEU A 13 11.78 -38.75 -15.16
C LEU A 13 12.79 -39.42 -16.13
N ALA A 14 12.78 -39.06 -17.42
CA ALA A 14 13.68 -39.63 -18.43
C ALA A 14 14.83 -38.70 -18.86
N ARG A 15 14.94 -37.51 -18.26
CA ARG A 15 16.13 -36.66 -18.40
C ARG A 15 16.83 -36.59 -17.05
N GLY A 16 17.49 -37.69 -16.68
CA GLY A 16 18.57 -37.63 -15.72
C GLY A 16 19.62 -36.66 -16.25
N ALA A 17 19.60 -35.41 -15.77
CA ALA A 17 20.83 -34.64 -15.71
C ALA A 17 21.85 -35.53 -15.00
N ALA A 18 23.00 -35.76 -15.63
CA ALA A 18 24.05 -36.59 -15.06
C ALA A 18 24.31 -36.11 -13.62
N ALA A 19 23.88 -36.89 -12.63
CA ALA A 19 24.18 -36.59 -11.25
C ALA A 19 25.69 -36.73 -11.12
N GLN A 20 26.38 -35.59 -11.05
CA GLN A 20 27.79 -35.56 -10.74
C GLN A 20 27.97 -36.19 -9.34
N SER A 21 28.93 -37.09 -9.22
CA SER A 21 29.22 -37.73 -7.93
C SER A 21 29.93 -36.73 -7.03
N LEU A 22 29.76 -36.85 -5.71
CA LEU A 22 30.50 -36.02 -4.73
C LEU A 22 32.02 -36.04 -4.99
N ALA A 23 32.56 -37.14 -5.50
CA ALA A 23 33.97 -37.28 -5.89
C ALA A 23 34.39 -36.31 -7.01
N SER A 24 33.51 -36.01 -7.97
CA SER A 24 33.79 -35.03 -9.03
C SER A 24 33.79 -33.58 -8.55
N VAL A 25 33.08 -33.27 -7.45
CA VAL A 25 33.16 -31.94 -6.83
C VAL A 25 34.47 -31.75 -6.09
N LEU A 26 35.02 -32.80 -5.46
CA LEU A 26 36.33 -32.69 -4.80
C LEU A 26 37.47 -32.41 -5.79
N THR A 27 37.37 -32.83 -7.06
CA THR A 27 38.40 -32.58 -8.07
C THR A 27 38.27 -31.22 -8.74
N ASP A 28 37.04 -30.75 -8.95
CA ASP A 28 36.76 -29.56 -9.76
C ASP A 28 36.46 -28.31 -8.91
N ALA A 29 36.22 -28.48 -7.60
CA ALA A 29 36.00 -27.37 -6.69
C ALA A 29 37.27 -26.52 -6.48
N PRO A 30 37.11 -25.22 -6.17
CA PRO A 30 38.22 -24.39 -5.73
C PRO A 30 38.97 -25.04 -4.56
N GLN A 31 40.30 -24.99 -4.56
CA GLN A 31 41.14 -25.62 -3.53
C GLN A 31 40.72 -25.25 -2.10
N CYS A 32 40.36 -23.99 -1.86
CA CYS A 32 39.88 -23.53 -0.54
C CYS A 32 38.61 -24.26 -0.06
N ALA A 33 37.72 -24.63 -0.98
CA ALA A 33 36.47 -25.32 -0.68
C ALA A 33 36.71 -26.83 -0.48
N ALA A 34 37.61 -27.42 -1.27
CA ALA A 34 38.08 -28.79 -1.06
C ALA A 34 38.73 -28.97 0.32
N ASP A 35 39.59 -28.04 0.76
CA ASP A 35 40.19 -28.05 2.09
C ASP A 35 39.15 -28.01 3.21
N CYS A 36 38.09 -27.21 3.02
CA CYS A 36 36.96 -27.15 3.95
C CYS A 36 36.18 -28.47 4.00
N LEU A 37 35.90 -29.09 2.85
CA LEU A 37 35.23 -30.39 2.79
C LEU A 37 36.02 -31.47 3.50
N ILE A 38 37.34 -31.57 3.24
CA ILE A 38 38.22 -32.56 3.89
C ILE A 38 38.21 -32.36 5.40
N THR A 39 38.30 -31.11 5.86
CA THR A 39 38.26 -30.78 7.29
C THR A 39 36.94 -31.22 7.93
N ILE A 40 35.80 -30.98 7.28
CA ILE A 40 34.48 -31.32 7.84
C ILE A 40 34.22 -32.83 7.80
N PHE A 41 34.59 -33.51 6.72
CA PHE A 41 34.44 -34.97 6.64
C PHE A 41 35.36 -35.74 7.60
N SER A 42 36.42 -35.11 8.09
CA SER A 42 37.25 -35.68 9.17
C SER A 42 36.53 -35.70 10.53
N GLN A 43 35.45 -34.93 10.70
CA GLN A 43 34.69 -34.92 11.94
C GLN A 43 33.81 -36.17 12.05
N PRO A 44 33.74 -36.80 13.23
CA PRO A 44 32.97 -38.04 13.43
C PRO A 44 31.47 -37.87 13.18
N ALA A 45 30.94 -36.64 13.26
CA ALA A 45 29.54 -36.31 12.99
C ALA A 45 29.14 -36.44 11.51
N PHE A 46 30.11 -36.38 10.59
CA PHE A 46 29.88 -36.40 9.14
C PHE A 46 30.62 -37.54 8.42
N ALA A 47 31.53 -38.23 9.11
CA ALA A 47 32.26 -39.37 8.58
C ALA A 47 31.29 -40.49 8.14
N GLY A 48 31.40 -40.92 6.88
CA GLY A 48 30.61 -42.02 6.32
C GLY A 48 29.16 -41.70 5.95
N LYS A 49 28.74 -40.42 6.01
CA LYS A 49 27.42 -40.03 5.47
C LYS A 49 27.41 -40.12 3.95
N ASN A 50 26.33 -40.67 3.41
CA ASN A 50 26.10 -40.74 1.95
C ASN A 50 25.71 -39.37 1.39
N GLN A 51 25.86 -39.18 0.08
CA GLN A 51 25.58 -37.92 -0.62
C GLN A 51 24.19 -37.32 -0.29
N SER A 52 23.13 -38.13 -0.33
CA SER A 52 21.77 -37.66 0.00
C SER A 52 21.63 -37.21 1.46
N ALA A 53 22.26 -37.93 2.39
CA ALA A 53 22.24 -37.57 3.81
C ALA A 53 22.97 -36.25 4.09
N ILE A 54 23.99 -35.91 3.29
CA ILE A 54 24.74 -34.65 3.40
C ILE A 54 23.95 -33.49 2.82
N CYS A 55 23.28 -33.70 1.68
CA CYS A 55 22.49 -32.66 1.01
C CYS A 55 21.31 -32.13 1.85
N ASP A 56 20.74 -32.97 2.72
CA ASP A 56 19.63 -32.60 3.61
C ASP A 56 20.08 -32.20 5.03
N ASP A 57 21.39 -32.26 5.34
CA ASP A 57 21.91 -32.02 6.68
C ASP A 57 22.22 -30.54 6.92
N LYS A 58 21.38 -29.91 7.75
CA LYS A 58 21.55 -28.50 8.14
C LYS A 58 22.85 -28.24 8.92
N GLN A 59 23.30 -29.16 9.78
CA GLN A 59 24.54 -28.99 10.54
C GLN A 59 25.76 -29.02 9.61
N PHE A 60 25.71 -29.85 8.58
CA PHE A 60 26.73 -29.86 7.54
C PHE A 60 26.74 -28.53 6.77
N ALA A 61 25.57 -28.05 6.35
CA ALA A 61 25.42 -26.78 5.63
C ALA A 61 25.96 -25.58 6.45
N ASP A 62 25.66 -25.53 7.75
CA ASP A 62 26.18 -24.50 8.65
C ASP A 62 27.73 -24.59 8.79
N ALA A 63 28.27 -25.79 9.00
CA ALA A 63 29.71 -26.00 9.18
C ALA A 63 30.53 -25.67 7.91
N ILE A 64 30.04 -26.08 6.74
CA ILE A 64 30.70 -25.77 5.45
C ILE A 64 30.62 -24.27 5.16
N GLY A 65 29.48 -23.63 5.44
CA GLY A 65 29.32 -22.18 5.30
C GLY A 65 30.28 -21.38 6.17
N ASP A 66 30.45 -21.78 7.44
CA ASP A 66 31.39 -21.14 8.36
C ASP A 66 32.85 -21.26 7.85
N CYS A 67 33.25 -22.45 7.37
CA CYS A 67 34.58 -22.66 6.81
C CYS A 67 34.82 -21.85 5.51
N LEU A 68 33.86 -21.89 4.58
CA LEU A 68 33.94 -21.18 3.30
C LEU A 68 34.04 -19.68 3.51
N THR A 69 33.23 -19.11 4.40
CA THR A 69 33.29 -17.66 4.65
C THR A 69 34.56 -17.21 5.38
N ALA A 70 35.28 -18.13 6.03
CA ALA A 70 36.58 -17.86 6.65
C ALA A 70 37.75 -17.98 5.67
N LYS A 71 37.74 -19.00 4.79
CA LYS A 71 38.89 -19.37 3.96
C LYS A 71 38.76 -19.01 2.47
N CYS A 72 37.57 -18.99 1.91
CA CYS A 72 37.34 -18.75 0.48
C CYS A 72 36.96 -17.29 0.19
N THR A 73 37.18 -16.88 -1.06
CA THR A 73 36.57 -15.65 -1.60
C THR A 73 35.08 -15.87 -1.88
N VAL A 74 34.29 -14.79 -1.92
CA VAL A 74 32.84 -14.88 -2.21
C VAL A 74 32.58 -15.56 -3.56
N ARG A 75 33.38 -15.26 -4.60
CA ARG A 75 33.26 -15.91 -5.91
C ARG A 75 33.46 -17.42 -5.81
N GLN A 76 34.54 -17.87 -5.16
CA GLN A 76 34.82 -19.29 -4.97
C GLN A 76 33.71 -19.98 -4.16
N THR A 77 33.15 -19.30 -3.15
CA THR A 77 32.00 -19.81 -2.40
C THR A 77 30.77 -19.98 -3.30
N LEU A 78 30.47 -19.02 -4.17
CA LEU A 78 29.35 -19.12 -5.11
C LEU A 78 29.55 -20.24 -6.14
N ASP A 79 30.76 -20.37 -6.69
CA ASP A 79 31.08 -21.45 -7.64
C ASP A 79 30.97 -22.83 -6.97
N PHE A 80 31.41 -22.94 -5.71
CA PHE A 80 31.22 -24.15 -4.90
C PHE A 80 29.73 -24.45 -4.67
N ILE A 81 28.92 -23.46 -4.28
CA ILE A 81 27.47 -23.63 -4.07
C ILE A 81 26.78 -24.10 -5.36
N LYS A 82 27.18 -23.56 -6.52
CA LYS A 82 26.66 -23.99 -7.82
C LYS A 82 26.96 -25.47 -8.08
N MET A 83 28.19 -25.91 -7.83
CA MET A 83 28.58 -27.31 -8.00
C MET A 83 27.86 -28.22 -6.99
N SER A 84 27.79 -27.83 -5.72
CA SER A 84 27.12 -28.63 -4.68
C SER A 84 25.61 -28.74 -4.94
N ALA A 85 24.97 -27.68 -5.44
CA ALA A 85 23.55 -27.71 -5.83
C ALA A 85 23.30 -28.72 -6.97
N ALA A 86 24.20 -28.78 -7.97
CA ALA A 86 24.12 -29.75 -9.05
C ALA A 86 24.25 -31.20 -8.56
N VAL A 87 25.15 -31.45 -7.60
CA VAL A 87 25.31 -32.78 -6.97
C VAL A 87 24.11 -33.18 -6.12
N CYS A 88 23.51 -32.22 -5.41
CA CYS A 88 22.30 -32.47 -4.63
C CYS A 88 21.03 -32.55 -5.51
N GLY A 89 21.15 -32.39 -6.83
CA GLY A 89 20.00 -32.42 -7.74
C GLY A 89 19.01 -31.28 -7.50
N LEU A 90 19.46 -30.18 -6.89
CA LEU A 90 18.64 -29.00 -6.67
C LEU A 90 18.45 -28.28 -8.00
N GLU A 91 17.20 -28.18 -8.44
CA GLU A 91 16.88 -27.42 -9.65
C GLU A 91 17.18 -25.93 -9.43
N PRO A 92 17.79 -25.24 -10.41
CA PRO A 92 18.05 -23.81 -10.31
C PRO A 92 16.75 -23.03 -10.21
N THR A 93 16.69 -22.09 -9.28
CA THR A 93 15.53 -21.22 -9.11
C THR A 93 15.38 -20.33 -10.34
N ASN A 94 14.18 -20.31 -10.94
CA ASN A 94 13.86 -19.39 -12.04
C ASN A 94 12.51 -18.71 -11.83
N ASN A 95 12.56 -17.52 -11.22
CA ASN A 95 11.39 -16.68 -10.93
C ASN A 95 11.28 -15.46 -11.88
N ILE A 96 12.10 -15.38 -12.93
CA ILE A 96 12.15 -14.22 -13.84
C ILE A 96 10.76 -13.86 -14.38
N LEU A 97 10.06 -14.86 -14.94
CA LEU A 97 8.73 -14.65 -15.52
C LEU A 97 7.72 -14.21 -14.46
N LEU A 98 7.74 -14.85 -13.29
CA LEU A 98 6.86 -14.51 -12.19
C LEU A 98 7.06 -13.05 -11.74
N TYR A 99 8.31 -12.66 -11.49
CA TYR A 99 8.66 -11.31 -11.04
C TYR A 99 8.31 -10.26 -12.09
N ARG A 100 8.54 -10.55 -13.37
CA ARG A 100 8.15 -9.68 -14.49
C ARG A 100 6.64 -9.48 -14.57
N LEU A 101 5.87 -10.57 -14.52
CA LEU A 101 4.41 -10.49 -14.61
C LEU A 101 3.81 -9.72 -13.43
N VAL A 102 4.21 -10.04 -12.20
CA VAL A 102 3.69 -9.38 -10.99
C VAL A 102 3.95 -7.88 -11.05
N THR A 103 5.17 -7.47 -11.38
CA THR A 103 5.57 -6.05 -11.38
C THR A 103 4.87 -5.26 -12.48
N ILE A 104 4.78 -5.80 -13.70
CA ILE A 104 4.09 -5.14 -14.81
C ILE A 104 2.59 -5.05 -14.56
N ILE A 105 1.95 -6.13 -14.12
CA ILE A 105 0.50 -6.14 -13.85
C ILE A 105 0.15 -5.10 -12.78
N MET A 106 0.92 -5.04 -11.69
CA MET A 106 0.70 -4.05 -10.63
C MET A 106 0.94 -2.62 -11.11
N ALA A 107 1.96 -2.38 -11.93
CA ALA A 107 2.21 -1.08 -12.53
C ALA A 107 1.08 -0.62 -13.46
N VAL A 108 0.51 -1.53 -14.27
CA VAL A 108 -0.65 -1.26 -15.13
C VAL A 108 -1.88 -0.88 -14.30
N PHE A 109 -2.14 -1.59 -13.20
CA PHE A 109 -3.20 -1.21 -12.28
C PHE A 109 -2.96 0.18 -11.66
N ALA A 110 -1.75 0.45 -11.17
CA ALA A 110 -1.42 1.77 -10.63
C ALA A 110 -1.64 2.89 -11.67
N PHE A 111 -1.20 2.69 -12.92
CA PHE A 111 -1.42 3.62 -14.02
C PHE A 111 -2.91 3.85 -14.32
N LEU A 112 -3.71 2.78 -14.37
CA LEU A 112 -5.16 2.88 -14.58
C LEU A 112 -5.84 3.69 -13.49
N PHE A 113 -5.50 3.42 -12.22
CA PHE A 113 -6.05 4.14 -11.06
C PHE A 113 -5.66 5.61 -11.05
N PHE A 114 -4.40 5.91 -11.37
CA PHE A 114 -3.92 7.29 -11.50
C PHE A 114 -4.63 8.03 -12.66
N THR A 115 -4.78 7.38 -13.82
CA THR A 115 -5.49 7.96 -14.96
C THR A 115 -6.96 8.26 -14.61
N LEU A 116 -7.63 7.33 -13.93
CA LEU A 116 -8.99 7.55 -13.42
C LEU A 116 -9.07 8.72 -12.45
N ARG A 117 -8.06 8.89 -11.57
CA ARG A 117 -7.97 10.06 -10.68
C ARG A 117 -7.90 11.35 -11.48
N VAL A 118 -7.00 11.46 -12.46
CA VAL A 118 -6.84 12.65 -13.31
C VAL A 118 -8.13 12.97 -14.07
N ILE A 119 -8.71 11.97 -14.73
CA ILE A 119 -10.00 12.11 -15.45
C ILE A 119 -11.09 12.62 -14.50
N THR A 120 -11.16 12.10 -13.28
CA THR A 120 -12.15 12.51 -12.30
C THR A 120 -11.96 13.96 -11.88
N THR A 121 -10.73 14.36 -11.58
CA THR A 121 -10.41 15.73 -11.16
C THR A 121 -10.77 16.73 -12.26
N VAL A 122 -10.45 16.42 -13.51
CA VAL A 122 -10.79 17.27 -14.67
C VAL A 122 -12.30 17.29 -14.95
N LYS A 123 -12.95 16.11 -15.08
CA LYS A 123 -14.39 16.03 -15.43
C LYS A 123 -15.30 16.62 -14.36
N LEU A 124 -14.97 16.44 -13.08
CA LEU A 124 -15.75 16.97 -11.97
C LEU A 124 -15.30 18.39 -11.54
N ARG A 125 -14.34 18.99 -12.26
CA ARG A 125 -13.76 20.32 -11.95
C ARG A 125 -13.40 20.45 -10.46
N LEU A 126 -12.80 19.41 -9.90
CA LEU A 126 -12.39 19.43 -8.49
C LEU A 126 -11.21 20.39 -8.34
N LYS A 127 -11.21 21.18 -7.26
CA LYS A 127 -10.05 22.01 -6.92
C LYS A 127 -8.83 21.12 -6.69
N TRP A 128 -7.76 21.41 -7.43
CA TRP A 128 -6.45 20.78 -7.26
C TRP A 128 -5.94 21.09 -5.86
N ALA A 129 -5.60 20.06 -5.12
CA ALA A 129 -5.15 20.17 -3.74
C ALA A 129 -3.76 19.55 -3.57
N LEU A 130 -3.16 19.74 -2.39
CA LEU A 130 -1.83 19.19 -2.09
C LEU A 130 -1.79 17.66 -2.24
N ASP A 131 -2.89 16.97 -1.95
CA ASP A 131 -2.97 15.51 -2.14
C ASP A 131 -2.87 15.10 -3.62
N ASP A 132 -3.36 15.91 -4.55
CA ASP A 132 -3.20 15.68 -6.00
C ASP A 132 -1.73 15.80 -6.43
N THR A 133 -1.05 16.85 -5.95
CA THR A 133 0.37 17.07 -6.26
C THR A 133 1.25 15.96 -5.70
N LEU A 134 1.03 15.56 -4.44
CA LEU A 134 1.81 14.50 -3.78
C LEU A 134 1.59 13.13 -4.43
N THR A 135 0.34 12.80 -4.78
CA THR A 135 0.02 11.56 -5.51
C THR A 135 0.68 11.54 -6.89
N THR A 136 0.65 12.67 -7.60
CA THR A 136 1.29 12.81 -8.92
C THR A 136 2.80 12.66 -8.82
N ALA A 137 3.44 13.30 -7.84
CA ALA A 137 4.88 13.17 -7.61
C ALA A 137 5.29 11.73 -7.28
N SER A 138 4.50 11.04 -6.43
CA SER A 138 4.71 9.62 -6.16
C SER A 138 4.57 8.75 -7.42
N PHE A 139 3.56 9.00 -8.26
CA PHE A 139 3.38 8.27 -9.51
C PHE A 139 4.56 8.49 -10.48
N VAL A 140 5.09 9.71 -10.56
CA VAL A 140 6.30 10.00 -11.36
C VAL A 140 7.51 9.21 -10.86
N LEU A 141 7.67 9.03 -9.55
CA LEU A 141 8.74 8.21 -8.95
C LEU A 141 8.48 6.69 -9.06
N LEU A 142 7.24 6.26 -9.28
CA LEU A 142 6.93 4.87 -9.57
C LEU A 142 7.50 4.44 -10.93
N ILE A 143 7.56 5.33 -11.93
CA ILE A 143 8.09 5.04 -13.27
C ILE A 143 9.54 4.53 -13.22
N PRO A 144 10.53 5.27 -12.66
CA PRO A 144 11.91 4.77 -12.58
C PRO A 144 12.01 3.51 -11.71
N THR A 145 11.19 3.38 -10.66
CA THR A 145 11.14 2.16 -9.83
C THR A 145 10.82 0.93 -10.69
N VAL A 146 9.80 1.01 -11.55
CA VAL A 146 9.42 -0.09 -12.44
C VAL A 146 10.50 -0.35 -13.49
N VAL A 147 11.06 0.70 -14.10
CA VAL A 147 12.11 0.59 -15.13
C VAL A 147 13.38 -0.07 -14.58
N ILE A 148 13.86 0.39 -13.43
CA ILE A 148 15.04 -0.17 -12.75
C ILE A 148 14.80 -1.66 -12.45
N LEU A 149 13.61 -2.00 -11.92
CA LEU A 149 13.29 -3.38 -11.59
C LEU A 149 13.25 -4.28 -12.83
N GLN A 150 12.74 -3.81 -13.97
CA GLN A 150 12.80 -4.57 -15.23
C GLN A 150 14.24 -4.77 -15.71
N PHE A 151 15.10 -3.76 -15.57
CA PHE A 151 16.50 -3.87 -15.93
C PHE A 151 17.23 -4.87 -15.01
N MET A 152 16.93 -4.88 -13.72
CA MET A 152 17.43 -5.90 -12.79
C MET A 152 16.96 -7.31 -13.17
N ILE A 153 15.69 -7.48 -13.56
CA ILE A 153 15.14 -8.78 -14.04
C ILE A 153 15.86 -9.25 -15.31
N ASN A 154 16.22 -8.34 -16.22
CA ASN A 154 17.02 -8.68 -17.39
C ASN A 154 18.45 -9.09 -17.01
N ASN A 155 19.03 -8.51 -15.96
CA ASN A 155 20.36 -8.82 -15.44
C ASN A 155 20.35 -9.96 -14.39
N GLY A 156 19.36 -10.86 -14.45
CA GLY A 156 19.35 -12.07 -13.62
C GLY A 156 18.60 -12.00 -12.29
N LEU A 157 17.87 -10.90 -11.99
CA LEU A 157 16.98 -10.87 -10.83
C LEU A 157 15.87 -11.93 -10.96
N GLY A 158 15.81 -12.85 -10.01
CA GLY A 158 14.92 -14.02 -10.03
C GLY A 158 15.63 -15.34 -10.36
N LEU A 159 16.92 -15.30 -10.66
CA LEU A 159 17.81 -16.46 -10.67
C LEU A 159 18.62 -16.52 -9.37
N ASP A 160 19.18 -17.69 -9.08
CA ASP A 160 20.14 -17.82 -8.01
C ASP A 160 21.43 -17.07 -8.34
N ILE A 161 21.99 -16.37 -7.34
CA ILE A 161 23.13 -15.45 -7.52
C ILE A 161 24.39 -16.14 -8.09
N TRP A 162 24.56 -17.44 -7.83
CA TRP A 162 25.72 -18.20 -8.31
C TRP A 162 25.68 -18.53 -9.81
N TYR A 163 24.56 -18.24 -10.51
CA TYR A 163 24.50 -18.29 -11.96
C TYR A 163 24.87 -16.96 -12.64
N LEU A 164 25.01 -15.88 -11.88
CA LEU A 164 25.30 -14.55 -12.42
C LEU A 164 26.83 -14.34 -12.55
N SER A 165 27.18 -13.53 -13.55
CA SER A 165 28.51 -12.96 -13.71
C SER A 165 28.76 -11.84 -12.68
N ASP A 166 30.03 -11.55 -12.45
CA ASP A 166 30.44 -10.51 -11.49
C ASP A 166 29.92 -9.12 -11.88
N TYR A 167 29.82 -8.86 -13.19
CA TYR A 167 29.22 -7.64 -13.72
C TYR A 167 27.73 -7.56 -13.37
N GLU A 168 26.96 -8.62 -13.61
CA GLU A 168 25.51 -8.65 -13.32
C GLU A 168 25.23 -8.49 -11.83
N ILE A 169 26.04 -9.10 -10.95
CA ILE A 169 25.91 -8.95 -9.50
C ILE A 169 26.17 -7.50 -9.08
N THR A 170 27.29 -6.92 -9.55
CA THR A 170 27.69 -5.55 -9.22
C THR A 170 26.67 -4.54 -9.71
N GLU A 171 26.22 -4.66 -10.96
CA GLU A 171 25.21 -3.79 -11.53
C GLU A 171 23.86 -3.99 -10.84
N GLY A 172 23.51 -5.22 -10.44
CA GLY A 172 22.34 -5.52 -9.61
C GLY A 172 22.33 -4.75 -8.29
N PHE A 173 23.43 -4.76 -7.53
CA PHE A 173 23.55 -3.98 -6.29
C PHE A 173 23.51 -2.47 -6.56
N ARG A 174 24.14 -2.00 -7.64
CA ARG A 174 24.10 -0.58 -8.01
C ARG A 174 22.68 -0.11 -8.31
N LEU A 175 21.92 -0.89 -9.07
CA LEU A 175 20.52 -0.61 -9.38
C LEU A 175 19.64 -0.70 -8.14
N PHE A 176 19.90 -1.66 -7.26
CA PHE A 176 19.20 -1.81 -5.98
C PHE A 176 19.32 -0.56 -5.11
N PHE A 177 20.48 0.10 -5.08
CA PHE A 177 20.66 1.37 -4.37
C PHE A 177 19.70 2.46 -4.88
N PHE A 178 19.61 2.65 -6.20
CA PHE A 178 18.69 3.63 -6.77
C PHE A 178 17.22 3.24 -6.59
N LEU A 179 16.92 1.94 -6.64
CA LEU A 179 15.59 1.41 -6.36
C LEU A 179 15.17 1.72 -4.92
N GLU A 180 16.07 1.54 -3.95
CA GLU A 180 15.86 1.85 -2.54
C GLU A 180 15.50 3.34 -2.35
N LEU A 181 16.26 4.25 -2.98
CA LEU A 181 15.99 5.69 -2.89
C LEU A 181 14.65 6.10 -3.52
N CYS A 182 14.32 5.53 -4.69
CA CYS A 182 13.02 5.76 -5.33
C CYS A 182 11.89 5.23 -4.45
N TYR A 183 12.08 4.08 -3.83
CA TYR A 183 11.12 3.46 -2.92
C TYR A 183 10.85 4.33 -1.69
N LEU A 184 11.91 4.77 -0.99
CA LEU A 184 11.80 5.63 0.19
C LEU A 184 11.03 6.92 -0.14
N SER A 185 11.38 7.55 -1.26
CA SER A 185 10.77 8.80 -1.71
C SER A 185 9.32 8.63 -2.13
N ALA A 186 9.02 7.59 -2.91
CA ALA A 186 7.66 7.33 -3.38
C ALA A 186 6.73 7.00 -2.22
N LEU A 187 7.17 6.15 -1.28
CA LEU A 187 6.36 5.74 -0.14
C LEU A 187 6.05 6.93 0.79
N LEU A 188 7.04 7.78 1.07
CA LEU A 188 6.87 9.01 1.83
C LEU A 188 5.75 9.88 1.23
N LEU A 189 5.79 10.10 -0.09
CA LEU A 189 4.84 10.94 -0.80
C LEU A 189 3.43 10.33 -0.84
N VAL A 190 3.31 9.01 -1.04
CA VAL A 190 2.01 8.31 -0.98
C VAL A 190 1.36 8.52 0.38
N LYS A 191 2.09 8.24 1.47
CA LYS A 191 1.55 8.34 2.83
C LYS A 191 1.16 9.79 3.15
N ALA A 192 2.00 10.75 2.76
CA ALA A 192 1.69 12.17 2.88
C ALA A 192 0.44 12.56 2.09
N ALA A 193 0.26 12.06 0.87
CA ALA A 193 -0.94 12.32 0.07
C ALA A 193 -2.23 11.82 0.75
N ILE A 194 -2.20 10.60 1.29
CA ILE A 194 -3.35 10.01 2.01
C ILE A 194 -3.68 10.81 3.27
N LEU A 195 -2.68 11.20 4.05
CA LEU A 195 -2.88 12.02 5.26
C LEU A 195 -3.40 13.43 4.93
N CYS A 196 -2.89 14.07 3.87
CA CYS A 196 -3.43 15.34 3.37
C CYS A 196 -4.90 15.19 2.95
N PHE A 197 -5.25 14.07 2.31
CA PHE A 197 -6.64 13.76 2.00
C PHE A 197 -7.50 13.60 3.27
N PHE A 198 -6.99 13.00 4.35
CA PHE A 198 -7.68 12.90 5.64
C PHE A 198 -8.00 14.29 6.24
N LEU A 199 -7.07 15.25 6.16
CA LEU A 199 -7.31 16.63 6.62
C LEU A 199 -8.44 17.34 5.84
N ARG A 200 -8.60 17.00 4.55
CA ARG A 200 -9.61 17.58 3.68
C ARG A 200 -11.01 17.03 3.96
N ILE A 201 -11.13 15.74 4.28
CA ILE A 201 -12.43 15.08 4.46
C ILE A 201 -12.99 15.24 5.88
N PHE A 202 -12.14 15.21 6.91
CA PHE A 202 -12.59 15.29 8.29
C PHE A 202 -12.42 16.72 8.83
N PRO A 203 -13.53 17.38 9.26
CA PRO A 203 -13.48 18.74 9.78
C PRO A 203 -13.09 18.82 11.27
N ASP A 204 -13.09 17.70 12.00
CA ASP A 204 -12.81 17.68 13.44
C ASP A 204 -11.41 18.24 13.79
N ASN A 205 -11.36 19.15 14.76
CA ASN A 205 -10.14 19.86 15.12
C ASN A 205 -9.12 18.94 15.79
N LYS A 206 -9.56 18.04 16.68
CA LYS A 206 -8.67 17.09 17.37
C LYS A 206 -8.05 16.13 16.35
N PHE A 207 -8.88 15.56 15.46
CA PHE A 207 -8.43 14.72 14.36
C PHE A 207 -7.42 15.43 13.46
N ARG A 208 -7.65 16.71 13.11
CA ARG A 208 -6.74 17.49 12.27
C ARG A 208 -5.38 17.71 12.91
N ILE A 209 -5.34 17.98 14.22
CA ILE A 209 -4.08 18.14 14.96
C ILE A 209 -3.29 16.83 14.92
N VAL A 210 -3.91 15.70 15.28
CA VAL A 210 -3.27 14.37 15.26
C VAL A 210 -2.78 14.00 13.85
N THR A 211 -3.58 14.27 12.82
CA THR A 211 -3.20 14.00 11.43
C THR A 211 -2.02 14.87 10.98
N LYS A 212 -1.96 16.15 11.37
CA LYS A 212 -0.81 17.02 11.09
C LYS A 212 0.47 16.52 11.76
N PHE A 213 0.40 16.09 13.02
CA PHE A 213 1.54 15.45 13.69
C PHE A 213 1.97 14.17 12.98
N THR A 214 1.01 13.36 12.51
CA THR A 214 1.30 12.15 11.74
C THR A 214 2.01 12.47 10.42
N ILE A 215 1.62 13.55 9.72
CA ILE A 215 2.31 14.02 8.51
C ILE A 215 3.75 14.43 8.84
N ALA A 216 3.96 15.22 9.89
CA ALA A 216 5.29 15.65 10.31
C ALA A 216 6.17 14.44 10.67
N PHE A 217 5.62 13.46 11.38
CA PHE A 217 6.31 12.22 11.72
C PHE A 217 6.66 11.38 10.49
N ASN A 218 5.74 11.25 9.53
CA ASN A 218 6.00 10.57 8.25
C ASN A 218 7.16 11.23 7.47
N ILE A 219 7.16 12.57 7.39
CA ILE A 219 8.24 13.33 6.75
C ILE A 219 9.56 13.13 7.49
N LEU A 220 9.55 13.17 8.82
CA LEU A 220 10.74 12.97 9.63
C LEU A 220 11.35 11.58 9.40
N ILE A 221 10.54 10.51 9.44
CA ILE A 221 10.99 9.15 9.11
C ILE A 221 11.56 9.11 7.69
N GLY A 222 10.79 9.55 6.70
CA GLY A 222 11.20 9.46 5.30
C GLY A 222 12.52 10.18 5.02
N VAL A 223 12.67 11.42 5.51
CA VAL A 223 13.91 12.20 5.32
C VAL A 223 15.08 11.58 6.07
N THR A 224 14.87 11.12 7.31
CA THR A 224 15.93 10.49 8.12
C THR A 224 16.45 9.23 7.43
N PHE A 225 15.57 8.32 7.02
CA PHE A 225 15.99 7.10 6.34
C PHE A 225 16.54 7.34 4.94
N PHE A 226 16.05 8.36 4.23
CA PHE A 226 16.64 8.76 2.95
C PHE A 226 18.09 9.22 3.12
N ILE A 227 18.38 10.07 4.11
CA ILE A 227 19.75 10.50 4.41
C ILE A 227 20.61 9.31 4.84
N LEU A 228 20.11 8.48 5.76
CA LEU A 228 20.83 7.29 6.22
C LEU A 228 21.13 6.30 5.08
N ALA A 229 20.25 6.17 4.08
CA ALA A 229 20.49 5.34 2.89
C ALA A 229 21.70 5.82 2.09
N PHE A 230 21.95 7.13 1.98
CA PHE A 230 23.16 7.64 1.33
C PHE A 230 24.43 7.35 2.14
N PHE A 231 24.33 7.39 3.47
CA PHE A 231 25.48 7.22 4.36
C PHE A 231 25.67 5.78 4.89
N GLN A 232 24.88 4.81 4.41
CA GLN A 232 24.91 3.44 4.92
C GLN A 232 26.24 2.71 4.65
N THR A 233 26.96 3.12 3.60
CA THR A 233 28.30 2.62 3.26
C THR A 233 29.20 3.78 2.84
N GLN A 234 30.46 3.77 3.27
CA GLN A 234 31.45 4.79 2.93
C GLN A 234 32.77 4.08 2.58
N PRO A 235 33.34 4.27 1.37
CA PRO A 235 32.81 5.06 0.25
C PRO A 235 31.55 4.43 -0.38
N LEU A 236 30.70 5.23 -1.03
CA LEU A 236 29.45 4.73 -1.64
C LEU A 236 29.70 3.63 -2.70
N SER A 237 30.83 3.67 -3.41
CA SER A 237 31.22 2.61 -4.35
C SER A 237 31.33 1.22 -3.70
N PHE A 238 31.58 1.19 -2.40
CA PHE A 238 31.65 -0.03 -1.62
C PHE A 238 30.29 -0.73 -1.48
N PHE A 239 29.18 -0.01 -1.67
CA PHE A 239 27.85 -0.61 -1.65
C PHE A 239 27.69 -1.72 -2.71
N TRP A 240 28.14 -1.44 -3.93
CA TRP A 240 27.99 -2.37 -5.05
C TRP A 240 29.26 -3.17 -5.38
N GLN A 241 30.43 -2.76 -4.91
CA GLN A 241 31.68 -3.52 -5.09
C GLN A 241 32.05 -4.36 -3.87
N GLY A 242 31.51 -4.04 -2.69
CA GLY A 242 31.92 -4.66 -1.43
C GLY A 242 31.62 -6.16 -1.34
N TRP A 243 30.69 -6.67 -2.15
CA TRP A 243 30.41 -8.12 -2.24
C TRP A 243 31.63 -8.93 -2.72
N GLN A 244 32.54 -8.34 -3.49
CA GLN A 244 33.77 -9.01 -3.95
C GLN A 244 34.84 -9.12 -2.86
N THR A 245 34.72 -8.32 -1.81
CA THR A 245 35.72 -8.23 -0.74
C THR A 245 35.38 -9.16 0.42
N LYS A 246 36.37 -9.44 1.28
CA LYS A 246 36.14 -10.16 2.56
C LYS A 246 35.22 -9.39 3.52
N GLU A 247 34.96 -8.12 3.25
CA GLU A 247 34.06 -7.25 4.00
C GLU A 247 32.60 -7.28 3.47
N SER A 248 32.24 -8.22 2.60
CA SER A 248 30.86 -8.39 2.10
C SER A 248 29.82 -8.50 3.22
N LYS A 249 30.16 -9.17 4.34
CA LYS A 249 29.32 -9.24 5.56
C LYS A 249 29.04 -7.85 6.15
N ARG A 250 30.00 -6.91 6.07
CA ARG A 250 29.84 -5.55 6.61
C ARG A 250 28.81 -4.76 5.81
N VAL A 251 28.86 -4.84 4.48
CA VAL A 251 27.87 -4.20 3.59
C VAL A 251 26.47 -4.74 3.86
N MET A 252 26.34 -6.06 3.89
CA MET A 252 25.06 -6.73 4.13
C MET A 252 24.45 -6.35 5.49
N THR A 253 25.27 -6.36 6.54
CA THR A 253 24.83 -5.97 7.88
C THR A 253 24.45 -4.48 7.95
N GLY A 254 25.07 -3.62 7.13
CA GLY A 254 24.68 -2.22 6.98
C GLY A 254 23.27 -2.07 6.42
N ILE A 255 23.00 -2.77 5.30
CA ILE A 255 21.68 -2.78 4.63
C ILE A 255 20.58 -3.26 5.57
N ILE A 256 20.83 -4.36 6.30
CA ILE A 256 19.86 -4.93 7.26
C ILE A 256 19.60 -3.95 8.41
N ARG A 257 20.66 -3.35 8.97
CA ARG A 257 20.55 -2.37 10.07
C ARG A 257 19.75 -1.12 9.70
N LEU A 258 19.74 -0.75 8.42
CA LEU A 258 18.93 0.34 7.91
C LEU A 258 17.49 -0.09 7.60
N THR A 259 17.35 -1.16 6.80
CA THR A 259 16.06 -1.58 6.24
C THR A 259 15.11 -2.11 7.31
N MET A 260 15.62 -2.81 8.33
CA MET A 260 14.78 -3.43 9.37
C MET A 260 14.00 -2.39 10.21
N PRO A 261 14.66 -1.41 10.86
CA PRO A 261 13.94 -0.35 11.58
C PRO A 261 12.97 0.41 10.68
N HIS A 262 13.38 0.71 9.45
CA HIS A 262 12.53 1.40 8.49
C HIS A 262 11.25 0.63 8.16
N ALA A 263 11.37 -0.68 7.92
CA ALA A 263 10.25 -1.55 7.59
C ALA A 263 9.25 -1.65 8.76
N VAL A 264 9.74 -1.81 10.00
CA VAL A 264 8.90 -1.88 11.20
C VAL A 264 8.18 -0.56 11.46
N LEU A 265 8.89 0.57 11.39
CA LEU A 265 8.29 1.89 11.59
C LEU A 265 7.24 2.21 10.52
N ASN A 266 7.48 1.82 9.27
CA ASN A 266 6.50 2.01 8.21
C ASN A 266 5.26 1.16 8.39
N LEU A 267 5.43 -0.11 8.77
CA LEU A 267 4.29 -0.99 9.07
C LEU A 267 3.46 -0.43 10.23
N ALA A 268 4.11 0.05 11.29
CA ALA A 268 3.43 0.69 12.42
C ALA A 268 2.65 1.94 11.97
N LEU A 269 3.25 2.74 11.08
CA LEU A 269 2.58 3.92 10.52
C LEU A 269 1.38 3.54 9.64
N ASP A 270 1.44 2.45 8.88
CA ASP A 270 0.32 1.97 8.08
C ASP A 270 -0.85 1.52 8.95
N VAL A 271 -0.56 0.76 10.02
CA VAL A 271 -1.56 0.40 11.03
C VAL A 271 -2.17 1.65 11.68
N TRP A 272 -1.35 2.62 12.06
CA TRP A 272 -1.83 3.88 12.63
C TRP A 272 -2.74 4.65 11.66
N MET A 273 -2.36 4.72 10.39
CA MET A 273 -3.16 5.36 9.33
C MET A 273 -4.50 4.65 9.10
N LEU A 274 -4.62 3.36 9.41
CA LEU A 274 -5.92 2.66 9.44
C LEU A 274 -6.76 3.06 10.64
N VAL A 275 -6.17 3.15 11.84
CA VAL A 275 -6.91 3.49 13.06
C VAL A 275 -7.50 4.91 12.99
N LEU A 276 -6.78 5.86 12.39
CA LEU A 276 -7.19 7.27 12.27
C LEU A 276 -8.64 7.43 11.76
N PRO A 277 -9.02 7.00 10.55
CA PRO A 277 -10.38 7.17 10.04
C PRO A 277 -11.43 6.32 10.78
N ILE A 278 -11.06 5.19 11.39
CA ILE A 278 -12.00 4.37 12.18
C ILE A 278 -12.46 5.12 13.43
N SER A 279 -11.54 5.81 14.11
CA SER A 279 -11.87 6.59 15.31
C SER A 279 -12.98 7.62 15.06
N GLN A 280 -13.00 8.21 13.86
CA GLN A 280 -14.01 9.18 13.44
C GLN A 280 -15.34 8.51 13.05
N LEU A 281 -15.32 7.25 12.61
CA LEU A 281 -16.53 6.53 12.22
C LEU A 281 -17.35 6.01 13.41
N TRP A 282 -16.70 5.73 14.54
CA TRP A 282 -17.40 5.26 15.75
C TRP A 282 -18.27 6.33 16.39
N GLY A 283 -17.96 7.62 16.21
CA GLY A 283 -18.74 8.72 16.78
C GLY A 283 -19.85 9.28 15.89
N VAL A 284 -19.93 8.88 14.62
CA VAL A 284 -20.78 9.58 13.64
C VAL A 284 -21.86 8.64 13.08
N GLY A 285 -23.14 8.94 13.36
CA GLY A 285 -24.32 8.25 12.83
C GLY A 285 -24.56 8.44 11.33
N LEU A 286 -23.57 8.08 10.49
CA LEU A 286 -23.65 8.21 9.04
C LEU A 286 -24.68 7.26 8.43
N LYS A 287 -25.58 7.82 7.60
CA LYS A 287 -26.50 7.05 6.74
C LYS A 287 -25.73 6.00 5.92
N PHE A 288 -26.27 4.77 5.82
CA PHE A 288 -25.63 3.57 5.25
C PHE A 288 -24.93 3.79 3.89
N LYS A 289 -25.50 4.66 3.03
CA LYS A 289 -24.93 5.00 1.71
C LYS A 289 -23.58 5.75 1.77
N LYS A 290 -23.34 6.55 2.82
CA LYS A 290 -22.05 7.20 3.06
C LYS A 290 -21.04 6.25 3.73
N LYS A 291 -21.54 5.31 4.54
CA LYS A 291 -20.78 4.26 5.23
C LYS A 291 -20.09 3.31 4.24
N LEU A 292 -20.78 2.89 3.18
CA LEU A 292 -20.24 1.94 2.18
C LEU A 292 -18.97 2.44 1.48
N GLY A 293 -18.91 3.72 1.10
CA GLY A 293 -17.73 4.28 0.45
C GLY A 293 -16.54 4.50 1.38
N VAL A 294 -16.77 4.55 2.70
CA VAL A 294 -15.68 4.60 3.68
C VAL A 294 -15.17 3.18 3.95
N ILE A 295 -16.06 2.19 4.02
CA ILE A 295 -15.69 0.76 4.11
C ILE A 295 -14.81 0.36 2.92
N ALA A 296 -15.16 0.77 1.70
CA ALA A 296 -14.37 0.49 0.50
C ALA A 296 -12.98 1.14 0.50
N MET A 297 -12.81 2.31 1.14
CA MET A 297 -11.47 2.90 1.32
C MET A 297 -10.66 2.14 2.36
N PHE A 298 -11.34 1.70 3.43
CA PHE A 298 -10.73 0.97 4.53
C PHE A 298 -10.22 -0.41 4.10
N SER A 299 -10.96 -1.14 3.25
CA SER A 299 -10.55 -2.46 2.76
C SER A 299 -9.24 -2.42 1.98
N VAL A 300 -9.02 -1.38 1.18
CA VAL A 300 -7.78 -1.25 0.39
C VAL A 300 -6.61 -0.82 1.29
N GLY A 301 -6.87 -0.02 2.32
CA GLY A 301 -5.86 0.27 3.34
C GLY A 301 -5.44 -0.97 4.13
N ILE A 302 -6.37 -1.86 4.49
CA ILE A 302 -6.05 -3.15 5.11
C ILE A 302 -5.16 -3.96 4.17
N PHE A 303 -5.53 -4.03 2.88
CA PHE A 303 -4.71 -4.73 1.89
C PHE A 303 -3.29 -4.17 1.79
N LEU A 304 -3.11 -2.85 1.77
CA LEU A 304 -1.79 -2.21 1.81
C LEU A 304 -0.99 -2.62 3.06
N THR A 305 -1.64 -2.68 4.22
CA THR A 305 -1.00 -3.07 5.48
C THR A 305 -0.58 -4.54 5.47
N ILE A 306 -1.37 -5.43 4.87
CA ILE A 306 -1.01 -6.84 4.67
C ILE A 306 0.22 -6.95 3.76
N VAL A 307 0.24 -6.21 2.65
CA VAL A 307 1.38 -6.15 1.73
C VAL A 307 2.66 -5.71 2.45
N ALA A 308 2.58 -4.65 3.27
CA ALA A 308 3.69 -4.20 4.09
C ALA A 308 4.14 -5.25 5.11
N ALA A 309 3.20 -5.96 5.74
CA ALA A 309 3.51 -7.03 6.70
C ALA A 309 4.24 -8.21 6.04
N ILE A 310 3.82 -8.63 4.84
CA ILE A 310 4.49 -9.68 4.08
C ILE A 310 5.92 -9.25 3.74
N ARG A 311 6.12 -7.99 3.33
CA ARG A 311 7.47 -7.46 3.09
C ARG A 311 8.36 -7.52 4.34
N VAL A 312 7.84 -7.15 5.50
CA VAL A 312 8.58 -7.25 6.77
C VAL A 312 8.93 -8.71 7.07
N HIS A 313 8.00 -9.64 6.84
CA HIS A 313 8.25 -11.07 7.01
C HIS A 313 9.40 -11.58 6.13
N GLU A 314 9.40 -11.26 4.83
CA GLU A 314 10.49 -11.63 3.92
C GLU A 314 11.83 -11.00 4.34
N LEU A 315 11.81 -9.76 4.87
CA LEU A 315 13.00 -9.08 5.35
C LEU A 315 13.54 -9.71 6.65
N VAL A 316 12.65 -10.13 7.56
CA VAL A 316 13.03 -10.87 8.77
C VAL A 316 13.66 -12.21 8.41
N LEU A 317 13.08 -12.94 7.45
CA LEU A 317 13.65 -14.19 6.95
C LEU A 317 15.05 -13.94 6.39
N PHE A 318 15.21 -12.89 5.57
CA PHE A 318 16.50 -12.50 5.03
C PHE A 318 17.53 -12.10 6.12
N ALA A 319 17.10 -11.44 7.19
CA ALA A 319 17.98 -11.02 8.28
C ALA A 319 18.35 -12.17 9.23
N SER A 320 17.47 -13.16 9.39
CA SER A 320 17.62 -14.27 10.34
C SER A 320 18.36 -15.47 9.74
N SER A 321 18.26 -15.68 8.43
CA SER A 321 18.94 -16.79 7.77
C SER A 321 20.44 -16.54 7.67
N ARG A 322 21.25 -17.39 8.34
CA ARG A 322 22.71 -17.49 8.08
C ARG A 322 22.98 -17.83 6.61
N ASP A 323 22.05 -18.57 6.03
CA ASP A 323 21.89 -18.71 4.59
C ASP A 323 21.44 -17.37 4.03
N LEU A 324 22.37 -16.60 3.49
CA LEU A 324 22.10 -15.44 2.64
C LEU A 324 21.38 -15.91 1.36
N THR A 325 20.15 -16.40 1.51
CA THR A 325 19.30 -16.78 0.40
C THR A 325 18.87 -15.49 -0.25
N VAL A 326 19.65 -15.09 -1.25
CA VAL A 326 19.41 -13.95 -2.13
C VAL A 326 17.95 -13.92 -2.59
N ILE A 327 17.30 -15.08 -2.70
CA ILE A 327 15.87 -15.27 -2.95
C ILE A 327 14.97 -14.44 -2.01
N ASN A 328 15.21 -14.42 -0.70
CA ASN A 328 14.35 -13.68 0.24
C ASN A 328 14.52 -12.15 0.08
N ALA A 329 15.75 -11.70 -0.19
CA ALA A 329 15.98 -10.30 -0.56
C ALA A 329 15.30 -9.94 -1.89
N GLN A 330 15.35 -10.82 -2.89
CA GLN A 330 14.65 -10.64 -4.16
C GLN A 330 13.14 -10.54 -3.96
N LYS A 331 12.53 -11.41 -3.15
CA LYS A 331 11.11 -11.31 -2.79
C LYS A 331 10.78 -10.00 -2.10
N ALA A 332 11.60 -9.55 -1.15
CA ALA A 332 11.41 -8.27 -0.47
C ALA A 332 11.44 -7.08 -1.46
N MET A 333 12.30 -7.12 -2.49
CA MET A 333 12.31 -6.12 -3.58
C MET A 333 11.00 -6.11 -4.36
N ILE A 334 10.50 -7.29 -4.76
CA ILE A 334 9.23 -7.39 -5.50
C ILE A 334 8.07 -6.88 -4.65
N TRP A 335 7.99 -7.27 -3.38
CA TRP A 335 6.96 -6.78 -2.45
C TRP A 335 7.03 -5.27 -2.22
N SER A 336 8.24 -4.68 -2.22
CA SER A 336 8.42 -3.23 -2.14
C SER A 336 7.81 -2.50 -3.35
N SER A 337 7.95 -3.07 -4.55
CA SER A 337 7.29 -2.53 -5.76
C SER A 337 5.77 -2.66 -5.69
N VAL A 338 5.26 -3.80 -5.22
CA VAL A 338 3.82 -4.01 -5.01
C VAL A 338 3.26 -3.01 -4.00
N GLU A 339 3.98 -2.76 -2.90
CA GLU A 339 3.61 -1.81 -1.85
C GLU A 339 3.40 -0.39 -2.41
N ILE A 340 4.32 0.13 -3.22
CA ILE A 340 4.15 1.46 -3.84
C ILE A 340 2.97 1.47 -4.81
N CYS A 341 2.85 0.46 -5.67
CA CYS A 341 1.73 0.37 -6.62
C CYS A 341 0.37 0.41 -5.90
N VAL A 342 0.22 -0.41 -4.86
CA VAL A 342 -0.98 -0.45 -4.03
C VAL A 342 -1.18 0.86 -3.29
N GLY A 343 -0.12 1.46 -2.77
CA GLY A 343 -0.16 2.78 -2.13
C GLY A 343 -0.71 3.87 -3.05
N VAL A 344 -0.24 3.94 -4.29
CA VAL A 344 -0.77 4.87 -5.32
C VAL A 344 -2.24 4.56 -5.62
N MET A 345 -2.61 3.28 -5.75
CA MET A 345 -4.01 2.89 -5.97
C MET A 345 -4.91 3.36 -4.81
N VAL A 346 -4.49 3.17 -3.55
CA VAL A 346 -5.19 3.64 -2.34
C VAL A 346 -5.35 5.16 -2.38
N ALA A 347 -4.29 5.90 -2.69
CA ALA A 347 -4.32 7.35 -2.78
C ALA A 347 -5.30 7.84 -3.87
N CYS A 348 -5.54 7.07 -4.93
CA CYS A 348 -6.48 7.40 -6.01
C CYS A 348 -7.94 7.06 -5.72
N MET A 349 -8.22 6.12 -4.79
CA MET A 349 -9.58 5.65 -4.46
C MET A 349 -10.58 6.78 -4.11
N PRO A 350 -10.22 7.84 -3.37
CA PRO A 350 -11.17 8.88 -3.04
C PRO A 350 -11.78 9.63 -4.22
N HIS A 351 -10.98 9.84 -5.26
CA HIS A 351 -11.46 10.48 -6.48
C HIS A 351 -12.38 9.52 -7.22
N ILE A 352 -12.01 8.25 -7.35
CA ILE A 352 -12.83 7.22 -8.00
C ILE A 352 -14.21 7.11 -7.31
N ARG A 353 -14.26 7.17 -5.97
CA ARG A 353 -15.53 7.21 -5.23
C ARG A 353 -16.41 8.39 -5.64
N ASN A 354 -15.82 9.58 -5.82
CA ASN A 354 -16.56 10.76 -6.26
C ASN A 354 -17.09 10.59 -7.69
N LEU A 355 -16.30 9.98 -8.59
CA LEU A 355 -16.70 9.66 -9.95
C LEU A 355 -17.89 8.69 -9.98
N VAL A 356 -17.79 7.57 -9.25
CA VAL A 356 -18.88 6.57 -9.17
C VAL A 356 -20.16 7.20 -8.64
N ARG A 357 -20.07 8.09 -7.65
CA ARG A 357 -21.23 8.82 -7.13
C ARG A 357 -21.87 9.72 -8.19
N HIS A 358 -21.06 10.44 -8.98
CA HIS A 358 -21.54 11.31 -10.06
C HIS A 358 -22.16 10.52 -11.22
N ILE A 359 -21.55 9.41 -11.64
CA ILE A 359 -22.10 8.55 -12.69
C ILE A 359 -23.45 7.97 -12.25
N ARG A 360 -23.55 7.49 -11.00
CA ARG A 360 -24.80 6.95 -10.45
C ARG A 360 -25.90 8.02 -10.35
N SER A 361 -25.58 9.26 -9.99
CA SER A 361 -26.59 10.34 -9.96
C SER A 361 -27.10 10.65 -11.36
N ARG A 362 -26.20 10.79 -12.35
CA ARG A 362 -26.56 11.03 -13.76
C ARG A 362 -27.38 9.90 -14.36
N HIS A 363 -27.06 8.65 -14.03
CA HIS A 363 -27.84 7.50 -14.51
C HIS A 363 -29.22 7.42 -13.86
N ARG A 364 -29.35 7.83 -12.58
CA ARG A 364 -30.65 7.94 -11.91
C ARG A 364 -31.50 9.09 -12.48
N GLU A 365 -30.89 10.22 -12.80
CA GLU A 365 -31.56 11.33 -13.51
C GLU A 365 -32.11 10.86 -14.86
N LYS A 366 -31.29 10.22 -15.69
CA LYS A 366 -31.73 9.69 -17.00
C LYS A 366 -32.86 8.66 -16.89
N LYS A 367 -32.80 7.73 -15.92
CA LYS A 367 -33.90 6.78 -15.65
C LYS A 367 -35.16 7.42 -15.07
N GLY A 368 -35.04 8.59 -14.42
CA GLY A 368 -36.17 9.36 -13.93
C GLY A 368 -36.91 10.10 -15.05
N THR A 369 -36.21 10.47 -16.12
CA THR A 369 -36.79 11.18 -17.27
C THR A 369 -37.46 10.26 -18.29
N GLU A 370 -37.24 8.94 -18.23
CA GLU A 370 -37.83 7.96 -19.15
C GLU A 370 -39.23 7.44 -18.72
N LYS A 371 -39.77 7.93 -17.59
CA LYS A 371 -41.17 7.70 -17.17
C LYS A 371 -42.00 8.98 -17.28
N GLU A 372 -42.21 9.46 -18.49
CA GLU A 372 -43.36 10.31 -18.83
C GLU A 372 -43.70 10.11 -20.32
N PRO A 373 -44.79 9.38 -20.61
CA PRO A 373 -45.63 9.68 -21.76
C PRO A 373 -47.05 9.97 -21.26
N GLY A 374 -47.53 11.20 -21.44
CA GLY A 374 -48.92 11.54 -21.18
C GLY A 374 -49.10 12.92 -20.59
N SER A 375 -49.29 13.89 -21.47
CA SER A 375 -49.89 15.18 -21.18
C SER A 375 -51.21 15.03 -20.41
N GLU A 376 -51.27 15.55 -19.19
CA GLU A 376 -52.52 16.08 -18.63
C GLU A 376 -52.19 17.26 -17.72
N GLN A 377 -52.56 18.46 -18.18
CA GLN A 377 -52.46 19.68 -17.41
C GLN A 377 -53.35 19.58 -16.17
N MET A 378 -52.77 19.59 -14.98
CA MET A 378 -53.48 19.76 -13.72
C MET A 378 -53.19 21.14 -13.13
N PHE A 379 -53.39 22.19 -13.92
CA PHE A 379 -53.64 23.53 -13.38
C PHE A 379 -54.92 24.03 -14.04
N VAL A 380 -56.00 24.07 -13.26
CA VAL A 380 -57.21 24.79 -13.63
C VAL A 380 -56.90 26.27 -13.42
N ASP A 381 -56.78 27.00 -14.52
CA ASP A 381 -56.66 28.45 -14.49
C ASP A 381 -58.01 29.03 -14.05
N ARG A 382 -58.13 29.38 -12.76
CA ARG A 382 -59.31 30.10 -12.25
C ARG A 382 -59.06 31.59 -12.48
N SER A 383 -59.74 32.13 -13.49
CA SER A 383 -59.89 33.57 -13.69
C SER A 383 -60.38 34.23 -12.40
N LEU A 384 -59.59 35.17 -11.88
CA LEU A 384 -59.95 36.02 -10.75
C LEU A 384 -61.02 37.01 -11.21
N ALA A 385 -62.24 36.87 -10.67
CA ALA A 385 -63.25 37.91 -10.75
C ALA A 385 -62.82 39.10 -9.87
N THR A 386 -62.72 40.28 -10.46
CA THR A 386 -62.46 41.54 -9.77
C THR A 386 -63.64 41.88 -8.85
N ILE A 387 -63.42 41.88 -7.54
CA ILE A 387 -64.37 42.43 -6.57
C ILE A 387 -64.15 43.94 -6.55
N THR A 388 -65.16 44.71 -6.95
CA THR A 388 -65.23 46.16 -6.75
C THR A 388 -65.40 46.43 -5.25
N VAL A 389 -64.45 47.17 -4.67
CA VAL A 389 -64.63 47.74 -3.32
C VAL A 389 -64.89 49.23 -3.52
N ASP A 390 -66.08 49.66 -3.10
CA ASP A 390 -66.51 51.05 -3.14
C ASP A 390 -65.57 51.94 -2.33
N GLU A 391 -65.20 53.06 -2.96
CA GLU A 391 -64.41 54.15 -2.40
C GLU A 391 -65.28 54.93 -1.39
N ALA A 392 -64.98 54.83 -0.10
CA ALA A 392 -65.50 55.76 0.90
C ALA A 392 -64.42 56.20 1.88
N MET A 393 -64.04 57.47 1.72
CA MET A 393 -63.64 58.45 2.74
C MET A 393 -62.36 58.20 3.57
N ARG A 394 -61.39 59.07 3.32
CA ARG A 394 -60.18 59.38 4.12
C ARG A 394 -60.54 60.40 5.25
N PRO A 395 -59.59 60.85 6.09
CA PRO A 395 -58.82 60.25 7.19
C PRO A 395 -59.10 60.91 8.57
N GLU A 396 -58.54 60.42 9.69
CA GLU A 396 -57.75 61.26 10.62
C GLU A 396 -56.99 60.47 11.71
N ASN A 397 -55.99 61.15 12.27
CA ASN A 397 -54.90 60.77 13.19
C ASN A 397 -55.34 60.08 14.50
N ASP A 398 -54.48 59.26 15.11
CA ASP A 398 -53.68 59.69 16.29
C ASP A 398 -52.70 58.61 16.80
N GLU A 399 -51.76 59.06 17.63
CA GLU A 399 -50.56 58.41 18.15
C GLU A 399 -50.73 57.09 18.94
N GLY A 400 -49.62 56.31 19.02
CA GLY A 400 -49.24 55.67 20.29
C GLY A 400 -49.00 54.15 20.31
N LEU A 401 -47.78 53.80 20.73
CA LEU A 401 -47.47 52.72 21.69
C LEU A 401 -47.25 51.26 21.19
N LYS A 402 -45.95 50.89 21.20
CA LYS A 402 -45.32 49.61 21.59
C LYS A 402 -45.88 48.28 21.04
N SER A 403 -45.14 47.75 20.07
CA SER A 403 -45.16 46.35 19.62
C SER A 403 -44.70 45.37 20.72
N LYS A 404 -45.58 44.43 21.09
CA LYS A 404 -45.25 43.10 21.64
C LYS A 404 -45.99 42.06 20.79
N ALA A 405 -45.28 41.43 19.85
CA ALA A 405 -45.85 40.34 19.05
C ALA A 405 -45.74 39.01 19.81
N SER A 406 -46.89 38.47 20.22
CA SER A 406 -47.05 37.10 20.69
C SER A 406 -47.40 36.19 19.50
N ARG A 407 -46.71 35.07 19.35
CA ARG A 407 -46.87 34.13 18.23
C ARG A 407 -47.72 32.94 18.66
N THR A 408 -49.02 32.97 18.32
CA THR A 408 -49.95 31.84 18.48
C THR A 408 -49.83 30.89 17.29
N THR A 409 -49.59 29.60 17.55
CA THR A 409 -49.52 28.55 16.52
C THR A 409 -50.78 27.69 16.62
N THR A 410 -51.70 27.83 15.65
CA THR A 410 -52.89 26.97 15.54
C THR A 410 -52.61 25.86 14.53
N THR A 411 -52.71 24.60 14.96
CA THR A 411 -52.60 23.42 14.08
C THR A 411 -53.98 22.83 13.90
N THR A 412 -54.47 22.79 12.65
CA THR A 412 -55.74 22.13 12.29
C THR A 412 -55.41 20.85 11.53
N SER A 413 -55.80 19.70 12.07
CA SER A 413 -55.73 18.40 11.40
C SER A 413 -57.13 17.93 11.04
N THR A 414 -57.37 17.65 9.76
CA THR A 414 -58.64 17.14 9.25
C THR A 414 -58.48 15.68 8.84
N THR A 415 -59.25 14.77 9.44
CA THR A 415 -59.41 13.38 8.99
C THR A 415 -60.76 13.18 8.31
N ALA A 416 -60.77 12.22 7.38
CA ALA A 416 -61.83 11.98 6.41
C ALA A 416 -63.12 11.40 7.02
N ALA A 417 -63.90 12.26 7.65
CA ALA A 417 -65.36 12.17 7.82
C ALA A 417 -65.76 13.44 8.59
N GLY A 418 -66.32 14.43 7.90
CA GLY A 418 -66.47 15.80 8.40
C GLY A 418 -67.16 15.92 9.75
N THR A 419 -66.39 16.24 10.79
CA THR A 419 -66.82 16.90 12.04
C THR A 419 -65.58 17.53 12.67
N THR A 420 -65.59 18.85 12.88
CA THR A 420 -64.43 19.62 13.38
C THR A 420 -64.61 19.91 14.87
N THR A 421 -63.70 19.42 15.72
CA THR A 421 -63.56 19.82 17.14
C THR A 421 -62.26 20.60 17.33
N THR A 422 -62.34 21.78 17.94
CA THR A 422 -61.20 22.66 18.23
C THR A 422 -60.86 22.55 19.71
N SER A 423 -59.63 22.13 20.05
CA SER A 423 -59.10 22.22 21.42
C SER A 423 -57.98 23.26 21.49
N THR A 424 -57.98 24.09 22.54
CA THR A 424 -57.01 25.16 22.77
C THR A 424 -56.20 24.82 24.01
N HIS A 425 -54.88 24.65 23.88
CA HIS A 425 -53.97 24.49 25.01
C HIS A 425 -53.09 25.74 25.16
N THR A 426 -53.19 26.40 26.31
CA THR A 426 -52.31 27.49 26.77
C THR A 426 -51.24 26.91 27.70
N GLY A 427 -50.00 26.80 27.22
CA GLY A 427 -48.85 26.40 28.03
C GLY A 427 -47.87 27.57 28.21
N SER A 428 -47.66 28.00 29.45
CA SER A 428 -46.61 28.94 29.85
C SER A 428 -45.31 28.19 30.13
N ILE A 429 -44.20 28.61 29.52
CA ILE A 429 -42.85 28.13 29.87
C ILE A 429 -42.04 29.34 30.33
N SER A 430 -41.69 29.34 31.61
CA SER A 430 -40.77 30.29 32.24
C SER A 430 -39.33 29.92 31.93
N PHE A 431 -38.51 30.90 31.54
CA PHE A 431 -37.06 30.79 31.53
C PHE A 431 -36.54 31.47 32.80
N ALA A 432 -36.05 30.66 33.75
CA ALA A 432 -35.21 31.13 34.85
C ALA A 432 -33.75 31.13 34.39
N SER A 433 -33.10 32.28 34.54
CA SER A 433 -31.66 32.46 34.33
C SER A 433 -31.03 32.48 35.71
N ASP A 434 -30.50 31.33 36.17
CA ASP A 434 -29.64 31.29 37.35
C ASP A 434 -28.22 31.66 36.93
N ALA A 435 -27.81 32.83 37.35
CA ALA A 435 -26.42 33.23 37.49
C ALA A 435 -26.27 33.77 38.91
N ASP A 436 -25.66 32.99 39.81
CA ASP A 436 -24.97 33.55 40.96
C ASP A 436 -24.01 32.57 41.68
N THR A 437 -22.80 33.11 41.92
CA THR A 437 -21.88 32.94 43.07
C THR A 437 -21.10 31.64 43.38
N GLN A 438 -19.76 31.83 43.39
CA GLN A 438 -18.78 31.55 44.48
C GLN A 438 -18.74 30.16 45.15
N VAL A 439 -17.65 29.39 44.95
CA VAL A 439 -16.40 29.28 45.76
C VAL A 439 -15.52 28.23 45.09
#